data_AF-A0A328SFS2-F1
#
_entry.id   AF-A0A328SFS2-F1
#
_cell.length_a   1.000
_cell.length_b   1.000
_cell.length_c   1.000
_cell.angle_alpha   90.00
_cell.angle_beta   90.00
_cell.angle_gamma   90.00
#
_symmetry.space_group_name_H-M   'P 1'
#
loop_
_entity.id
_entity.type
_entity.pdbx_description
1 polymer ?
#
loop_
_entity_poly.entity_id
_entity_poly.type
_entity_poly.pdbx_seq_one_letter_code
_entity_poly.pdbx_strand_id
1 'polypeptide(L)'
;MQDGKELFKASMFAGFEMEYDYIELKNILVEDAYVDTKFDTESWQRYSNELNVSQLQRILRENNLKISGNKSTLIQRITENLDVNKITSDYRYFLTSTAYQLLSTWYYPVYFEYLQNYEFHEFEYYCMVNRKMSNDDIVLSFLDEHETNAIEKKNIFYYIKNLDVKSELLDDEYLLLRNELKHFIALLNPVFLDEVYYRDYFLIDLENIRLIGDLIHNEEVDFQDIFNEVYDEVEQSFGKMIVSVRECWKILVDGIKKPYNQKEIKFLQDKYLLEIKQYNPTTLDDFF
;
A
#
# COMPACT_ATOMS: atom_id res chain seq x y z
N MET A 1 -13.48 8.66 18.03
CA MET A 1 -14.48 8.67 16.92
C MET A 1 -14.21 9.77 15.88
N GLN A 2 -13.13 10.54 16.01
CA GLN A 2 -12.69 11.54 15.03
C GLN A 2 -11.64 10.96 14.06
N ASP A 3 -10.92 9.91 14.48
CA ASP A 3 -9.83 9.28 13.71
C ASP A 3 -10.32 8.41 12.53
N GLY A 4 -11.43 7.66 12.68
CA GLY A 4 -11.97 6.82 11.60
C GLY A 4 -12.49 7.61 10.38
N LYS A 5 -12.89 8.88 10.55
CA LYS A 5 -13.30 9.76 9.45
C LYS A 5 -12.12 10.29 8.66
N GLU A 6 -11.00 10.55 9.31
CA GLU A 6 -9.77 10.98 8.63
C GLU A 6 -9.06 9.77 8.00
N LEU A 7 -9.14 8.57 8.57
CA LEU A 7 -8.66 7.31 7.94
C LEU A 7 -9.49 6.90 6.72
N PHE A 8 -10.82 7.02 6.77
CA PHE A 8 -11.67 6.77 5.60
C PHE A 8 -11.50 7.83 4.51
N LYS A 9 -11.31 9.10 4.90
CA LYS A 9 -10.93 10.15 3.94
C LYS A 9 -9.53 9.92 3.38
N ALA A 10 -8.56 9.56 4.20
CA ALA A 10 -7.20 9.23 3.76
C ALA A 10 -7.24 8.03 2.82
N SER A 11 -8.06 7.01 3.05
CA SER A 11 -8.26 5.91 2.10
C SER A 11 -9.01 6.29 0.83
N MET A 12 -9.90 7.28 0.90
CA MET A 12 -10.51 7.92 -0.27
C MET A 12 -9.57 8.90 -1.02
N PHE A 13 -8.47 9.35 -0.40
CA PHE A 13 -7.54 10.33 -0.98
C PHE A 13 -6.16 9.74 -1.35
N ALA A 14 -5.70 8.69 -0.67
CA ALA A 14 -4.40 8.04 -0.89
C ALA A 14 -4.50 6.90 -1.89
N GLY A 15 -5.69 6.31 -2.08
CA GLY A 15 -6.01 5.64 -3.33
C GLY A 15 -6.32 6.70 -4.38
N PHE A 16 -5.62 6.66 -5.52
CA PHE A 16 -6.00 7.27 -6.80
C PHE A 16 -5.46 8.68 -7.12
N GLU A 17 -4.14 8.74 -7.39
CA GLU A 17 -3.61 9.43 -8.58
C GLU A 17 -3.89 8.65 -9.90
N MET A 18 -4.73 7.62 -9.86
CA MET A 18 -5.11 6.80 -11.01
C MET A 18 -6.47 7.24 -11.58
N GLU A 19 -6.59 7.18 -12.91
CA GLU A 19 -7.70 7.58 -13.79
C GLU A 19 -9.08 6.89 -13.55
N TYR A 20 -9.42 6.47 -12.32
CA TYR A 20 -10.78 5.98 -12.05
C TYR A 20 -11.76 7.15 -11.96
N ASP A 21 -12.87 7.04 -12.69
CA ASP A 21 -13.97 7.99 -12.57
C ASP A 21 -14.51 7.91 -11.13
N TYR A 22 -14.41 9.02 -10.40
CA TYR A 22 -14.92 9.19 -9.04
C TYR A 22 -16.38 8.70 -8.87
N ILE A 23 -17.16 8.69 -9.96
CA ILE A 23 -18.52 8.16 -10.00
C ILE A 23 -18.57 6.64 -9.81
N GLU A 24 -17.62 5.88 -10.36
CA GLU A 24 -17.59 4.42 -10.28
C GLU A 24 -17.25 3.95 -8.87
N LEU A 25 -16.20 4.52 -8.27
CA LEU A 25 -15.82 4.24 -6.87
C LEU A 25 -16.97 4.56 -5.91
N LYS A 26 -17.67 5.68 -6.14
CA LYS A 26 -18.85 6.06 -5.37
C LYS A 26 -19.92 4.97 -5.43
N ASN A 27 -20.23 4.47 -6.62
CA ASN A 27 -21.29 3.48 -6.79
C ASN A 27 -20.93 2.19 -6.07
N ILE A 28 -19.68 1.73 -6.17
CA ILE A 28 -19.18 0.56 -5.43
C ILE A 28 -19.37 0.72 -3.92
N LEU A 29 -18.95 1.86 -3.34
CA LEU A 29 -19.09 2.08 -1.89
C LEU A 29 -20.55 2.11 -1.41
N VAL A 30 -21.48 2.54 -2.27
CA VAL A 30 -22.93 2.50 -1.97
C VAL A 30 -23.49 1.09 -2.14
N GLU A 31 -23.10 0.39 -3.20
CA GLU A 31 -23.54 -0.99 -3.50
C GLU A 31 -23.07 -1.97 -2.42
N ASP A 32 -21.84 -1.84 -1.96
CA ASP A 32 -21.26 -2.64 -0.87
C ASP A 32 -21.70 -2.15 0.52
N ALA A 33 -22.60 -1.17 0.57
CA ALA A 33 -23.17 -0.61 1.79
C ALA A 33 -22.13 -0.09 2.79
N TYR A 34 -20.98 0.42 2.32
CA TYR A 34 -20.02 1.14 3.17
C TYR A 34 -20.45 2.60 3.39
N VAL A 35 -21.08 3.21 2.39
CA VAL A 35 -21.62 4.56 2.51
C VAL A 35 -23.10 4.62 2.13
N ASP A 36 -23.86 5.44 2.83
CA ASP A 36 -25.24 5.79 2.48
C ASP A 36 -25.30 7.26 2.03
N THR A 37 -26.28 7.56 1.19
CA THR A 37 -26.64 8.93 0.80
C THR A 37 -27.81 9.45 1.62
N LYS A 38 -28.52 8.59 2.35
CA LYS A 38 -29.67 8.98 3.16
C LYS A 38 -29.25 9.65 4.46
N PHE A 39 -29.93 10.74 4.80
CA PHE A 39 -29.83 11.30 6.14
C PHE A 39 -30.50 10.39 7.15
N ASP A 40 -29.88 10.12 8.27
CA ASP A 40 -30.58 9.72 9.49
C ASP A 40 -30.89 10.94 10.39
N THR A 41 -31.58 10.71 11.51
CA THR A 41 -31.91 11.78 12.46
C THR A 41 -30.68 12.52 12.97
N GLU A 42 -29.59 11.81 13.27
CA GLU A 42 -28.37 12.39 13.85
C GLU A 42 -27.62 13.24 12.81
N SER A 43 -27.39 12.69 11.62
CA SER A 43 -26.76 13.37 10.50
C SER A 43 -27.60 14.55 10.01
N TRP A 44 -28.93 14.46 10.01
CA TRP A 44 -29.78 15.61 9.69
C TRP A 44 -29.57 16.77 10.67
N GLN A 45 -29.58 16.49 11.97
CA GLN A 45 -29.30 17.51 12.99
C GLN A 45 -27.93 18.15 12.81
N ARG A 46 -26.92 17.34 12.47
CA ARG A 46 -25.55 17.81 12.29
C ARG A 46 -25.34 18.61 11.00
N TYR A 47 -25.94 18.19 9.89
CA TYR A 47 -25.56 18.63 8.55
C TYR A 47 -26.63 19.42 7.79
N SER A 48 -27.87 19.49 8.27
CA SER A 48 -28.93 20.30 7.65
C SER A 48 -28.54 21.77 7.48
N ASN A 49 -27.77 22.33 8.41
CA ASN A 49 -27.28 23.70 8.33
C ASN A 49 -26.20 23.92 7.26
N GLU A 50 -25.67 22.88 6.64
CA GLU A 50 -24.71 22.98 5.54
C GLU A 50 -25.41 23.02 4.18
N LEU A 51 -26.64 22.52 4.08
CA LEU A 51 -27.46 22.61 2.87
C LEU A 51 -27.64 24.06 2.44
N ASN A 52 -27.44 24.36 1.17
CA ASN A 52 -27.80 25.66 0.62
C ASN A 52 -29.32 25.79 0.45
N VAL A 53 -29.81 27.01 0.25
CA VAL A 53 -31.25 27.29 0.16
C VAL A 53 -31.89 26.55 -1.02
N SER A 54 -31.22 26.45 -2.17
CA SER A 54 -31.76 25.76 -3.35
C SER A 54 -31.90 24.26 -3.13
N GLN A 55 -30.99 23.61 -2.41
CA GLN A 55 -31.07 22.21 -2.02
C GLN A 55 -32.24 21.95 -1.06
N LEU A 56 -32.42 22.79 -0.04
CA LEU A 56 -33.56 22.69 0.89
C LEU A 56 -34.91 22.88 0.17
N GLN A 57 -34.97 23.86 -0.74
CA GLN A 57 -36.16 24.10 -1.55
C GLN A 57 -36.47 22.93 -2.47
N ARG A 58 -35.44 22.26 -3.02
CA ARG A 58 -35.61 21.07 -3.85
C ARG A 58 -36.22 19.92 -3.04
N ILE A 59 -35.68 19.61 -1.86
CA ILE A 59 -36.22 18.57 -0.96
C ILE A 59 -37.70 18.85 -0.66
N LEU A 60 -38.05 20.10 -0.31
CA LEU A 60 -39.44 20.49 -0.04
C LEU A 60 -40.33 20.38 -1.29
N ARG A 61 -39.82 20.77 -2.47
CA ARG A 61 -40.56 20.69 -3.74
C ARG A 61 -40.88 19.25 -4.13
N GLU A 62 -39.91 18.36 -4.02
CA GLU A 62 -40.05 16.91 -4.31
C GLU A 62 -41.09 16.25 -3.39
N ASN A 63 -41.32 16.82 -2.21
CA ASN A 63 -42.30 16.36 -1.24
C ASN A 63 -43.60 17.19 -1.20
N ASN A 64 -43.85 18.03 -2.22
CA ASN A 64 -45.05 18.88 -2.33
C ASN A 64 -45.27 19.85 -1.15
N LEU A 65 -44.18 20.31 -0.52
CA LEU A 65 -44.22 21.27 0.58
C LEU A 65 -43.88 22.69 0.12
N LYS A 66 -44.30 23.67 0.92
CA LYS A 66 -44.02 25.09 0.65
C LYS A 66 -42.51 25.36 0.61
N ILE A 67 -42.02 26.02 -0.43
CA ILE A 67 -40.59 26.30 -0.66
C ILE A 67 -40.13 27.71 -0.24
N SER A 68 -41.03 28.56 0.27
CA SER A 68 -40.70 29.92 0.69
C SER A 68 -40.20 29.98 2.14
N GLY A 69 -39.26 30.87 2.43
CA GLY A 69 -38.75 31.14 3.77
C GLY A 69 -37.25 31.37 3.77
N ASN A 70 -36.71 31.78 4.91
CA ASN A 70 -35.27 31.75 5.14
C ASN A 70 -34.80 30.31 5.43
N LYS A 71 -33.49 30.08 5.40
CA LYS A 71 -32.87 28.75 5.57
C LYS A 71 -33.37 27.99 6.80
N SER A 72 -33.44 28.65 7.96
CA SER A 72 -33.91 28.02 9.21
C SER A 72 -35.37 27.57 9.12
N THR A 73 -36.24 28.38 8.52
CA THR A 73 -37.65 28.01 8.30
C THR A 73 -37.78 26.80 7.38
N LEU A 74 -36.92 26.69 6.35
CA LEU A 74 -36.93 25.54 5.44
C LEU A 74 -36.46 24.27 6.14
N ILE A 75 -35.37 24.35 6.92
CA ILE A 75 -34.87 23.22 7.72
C ILE A 75 -35.94 22.75 8.71
N GLN A 76 -36.53 23.68 9.49
CA GLN A 76 -37.59 23.35 10.43
C GLN A 76 -38.77 22.64 9.75
N ARG A 77 -39.21 23.15 8.60
CA ARG A 77 -40.31 22.55 7.83
C ARG A 77 -39.98 21.13 7.40
N ILE A 78 -38.76 20.88 6.95
CA ILE A 78 -38.32 19.52 6.61
C ILE A 78 -38.36 18.63 7.85
N THR A 79 -37.75 19.06 8.96
CA THR A 79 -37.70 18.30 10.22
C THR A 79 -39.09 17.95 10.77
N GLU A 80 -40.07 18.84 10.65
CA GLU A 80 -41.42 18.64 11.20
C GLU A 80 -42.33 17.81 10.31
N ASN A 81 -42.11 17.81 8.99
CA ASN A 81 -43.08 17.26 8.02
C ASN A 81 -42.56 16.06 7.24
N LEU A 82 -41.24 15.82 7.22
CA LEU A 82 -40.63 14.75 6.44
C LEU A 82 -39.93 13.73 7.34
N ASP A 83 -39.99 12.47 6.92
CA ASP A 83 -39.11 11.43 7.45
C ASP A 83 -37.72 11.61 6.84
N VAL A 84 -36.78 12.14 7.63
CA VAL A 84 -35.43 12.47 7.18
C VAL A 84 -34.67 11.25 6.63
N ASN A 85 -35.02 10.04 7.08
CA ASN A 85 -34.48 8.76 6.60
C ASN A 85 -34.78 8.47 5.12
N LYS A 86 -35.72 9.21 4.52
CA LYS A 86 -36.08 9.11 3.11
C LYS A 86 -35.44 10.18 2.24
N ILE A 87 -34.74 11.14 2.86
CA ILE A 87 -34.07 12.23 2.15
C ILE A 87 -32.68 11.75 1.76
N THR A 88 -32.39 11.72 0.46
CA THR A 88 -31.06 11.45 -0.08
C THR A 88 -30.29 12.75 -0.29
N SER A 89 -28.99 12.69 0.01
CA SER A 89 -28.03 13.74 -0.27
C SER A 89 -27.27 13.42 -1.55
N ASP A 90 -27.24 14.36 -2.49
CA ASP A 90 -26.49 14.19 -3.73
C ASP A 90 -25.00 14.57 -3.59
N TYR A 91 -24.61 15.11 -2.44
CA TYR A 91 -23.31 15.78 -2.25
C TYR A 91 -22.61 15.39 -0.94
N ARG A 92 -23.25 14.56 -0.12
CA ARG A 92 -22.71 14.10 1.16
C ARG A 92 -23.03 12.62 1.33
N TYR A 93 -22.03 11.89 1.82
CA TYR A 93 -22.13 10.49 2.17
C TYR A 93 -21.99 10.33 3.68
N PHE A 94 -22.63 9.30 4.19
CA PHE A 94 -22.62 8.92 5.59
C PHE A 94 -22.05 7.52 5.70
N LEU A 95 -21.12 7.31 6.63
CA LEU A 95 -20.60 5.97 6.92
C LEU A 95 -21.73 5.13 7.51
N THR A 96 -21.91 3.94 6.97
CA THR A 96 -22.85 2.95 7.51
C THR A 96 -22.25 2.24 8.72
N SER A 97 -23.07 1.44 9.41
CA SER A 97 -22.57 0.51 10.44
C SER A 97 -21.52 -0.46 9.90
N THR A 98 -21.65 -0.89 8.64
CA THR A 98 -20.69 -1.79 7.97
C THR A 98 -19.33 -1.10 7.83
N ALA A 99 -19.30 0.16 7.38
CA ALA A 99 -18.04 0.90 7.32
C ALA A 99 -17.44 1.14 8.71
N TYR A 100 -18.25 1.48 9.72
CA TYR A 100 -17.72 1.61 11.08
C TYR A 100 -17.16 0.29 11.63
N GLN A 101 -17.79 -0.84 11.32
CA GLN A 101 -17.26 -2.16 11.69
C GLN A 101 -15.92 -2.41 11.02
N LEU A 102 -15.82 -2.22 9.70
CA LEU A 102 -14.57 -2.36 8.95
C LEU A 102 -13.46 -1.47 9.52
N LEU A 103 -13.75 -0.17 9.70
CA LEU A 103 -12.82 0.82 10.25
C LEU A 103 -12.42 0.54 11.70
N SER A 104 -13.21 -0.28 12.43
CA SER A 104 -12.90 -0.70 13.79
C SER A 104 -12.08 -1.99 13.86
N THR A 105 -11.86 -2.66 12.73
CA THR A 105 -10.96 -3.81 12.67
C THR A 105 -9.52 -3.36 12.84
N TRP A 106 -8.70 -4.20 13.47
CA TRP A 106 -7.29 -3.88 13.68
C TRP A 106 -6.48 -3.93 12.38
N TYR A 107 -6.91 -4.75 11.41
CA TYR A 107 -6.17 -5.02 10.18
C TYR A 107 -6.39 -3.96 9.10
N TYR A 108 -7.50 -3.20 9.14
CA TYR A 108 -7.75 -2.16 8.13
C TYR A 108 -6.70 -1.03 8.15
N PRO A 109 -6.32 -0.43 9.30
CA PRO A 109 -5.23 0.54 9.34
C PRO A 109 -3.89 -0.03 8.84
N VAL A 110 -3.54 -1.24 9.26
CA VAL A 110 -2.29 -1.92 8.84
C VAL A 110 -2.27 -2.12 7.33
N TYR A 111 -3.37 -2.62 6.76
CA TYR A 111 -3.46 -2.79 5.32
C TYR A 111 -3.28 -1.47 4.58
N PHE A 112 -3.95 -0.43 5.07
CA PHE A 112 -3.91 0.87 4.44
C PHE A 112 -2.53 1.52 4.57
N GLU A 113 -1.80 1.32 5.66
CA GLU A 113 -0.47 1.91 5.82
C GLU A 113 0.59 1.15 5.02
N TYR A 114 0.55 -0.18 5.03
CA TYR A 114 1.67 -1.01 4.57
C TYR A 114 1.34 -1.94 3.40
N LEU A 115 0.09 -2.39 3.24
CA LEU A 115 -0.29 -3.48 2.33
C LEU A 115 -1.14 -3.02 1.13
N GLN A 116 -1.10 -1.75 0.74
CA GLN A 116 -1.91 -1.25 -0.37
C GLN A 116 -1.60 -1.90 -1.73
N ASN A 117 -0.45 -2.56 -1.87
CA ASN A 117 -0.04 -3.30 -3.07
C ASN A 117 -0.68 -4.71 -3.18
N TYR A 118 -1.43 -5.15 -2.17
CA TYR A 118 -2.06 -6.48 -2.12
C TYR A 118 -3.59 -6.34 -2.29
N GLU A 119 -4.30 -7.44 -2.53
CA GLU A 119 -5.76 -7.39 -2.53
C GLU A 119 -6.31 -7.37 -1.10
N PHE A 120 -7.13 -6.36 -0.78
CA PHE A 120 -7.70 -6.21 0.56
C PHE A 120 -8.44 -7.45 1.04
N HIS A 121 -9.29 -8.05 0.19
CA HIS A 121 -10.08 -9.22 0.55
C HIS A 121 -9.22 -10.47 0.83
N GLU A 122 -8.06 -10.58 0.18
CA GLU A 122 -7.11 -11.65 0.45
C GLU A 122 -6.54 -11.51 1.86
N PHE A 123 -6.08 -10.31 2.22
CA PHE A 123 -5.55 -10.02 3.56
C PHE A 123 -6.63 -10.10 4.65
N GLU A 124 -7.84 -9.61 4.38
CA GLU A 124 -8.99 -9.74 5.29
C GLU A 124 -9.31 -11.21 5.56
N TYR A 125 -9.41 -12.02 4.51
CA TYR A 125 -9.62 -13.46 4.64
C TYR A 125 -8.49 -14.11 5.45
N TYR A 126 -7.24 -13.74 5.18
CA TYR A 126 -6.08 -14.24 5.90
C TYR A 126 -6.16 -13.95 7.41
N CYS A 127 -6.52 -12.73 7.79
CA CYS A 127 -6.75 -12.33 9.18
C CYS A 127 -7.86 -13.16 9.85
N MET A 128 -8.95 -13.44 9.13
CA MET A 128 -10.08 -14.21 9.67
C MET A 128 -9.72 -15.68 9.94
N VAL A 129 -8.94 -16.29 9.05
CA VAL A 129 -8.51 -17.70 9.18
C VAL A 129 -7.42 -17.85 10.25
N ASN A 130 -6.51 -16.88 10.35
CA ASN A 130 -5.35 -16.91 11.25
C ASN A 130 -5.55 -16.18 12.58
N ARG A 131 -6.79 -15.89 12.98
CA ARG A 131 -7.18 -15.15 14.21
C ARG A 131 -6.64 -15.65 15.56
N LYS A 132 -5.91 -16.78 15.58
CA LYS A 132 -5.26 -17.32 16.79
C LYS A 132 -3.82 -16.84 16.97
N MET A 133 -3.22 -16.30 15.91
CA MET A 133 -1.88 -15.71 15.90
C MET A 133 -1.94 -14.29 16.46
N SER A 134 -0.79 -13.73 16.84
CA SER A 134 -0.71 -12.30 17.13
C SER A 134 -0.90 -11.50 15.84
N ASN A 135 -1.28 -10.23 15.95
CA ASN A 135 -1.49 -9.38 14.76
C ASN A 135 -0.22 -9.28 13.91
N ASP A 136 0.94 -9.12 14.55
CA ASP A 136 2.22 -8.99 13.85
C ASP A 136 2.59 -10.30 13.15
N ASP A 137 2.40 -11.45 13.82
CA ASP A 137 2.61 -12.76 13.20
C ASP A 137 1.70 -12.99 11.99
N ILE A 138 0.45 -12.50 12.03
CA ILE A 138 -0.49 -12.61 10.90
C ILE A 138 0.05 -11.83 9.70
N VAL A 139 0.50 -10.59 9.92
CA VAL A 139 1.00 -9.73 8.83
C VAL A 139 2.29 -10.28 8.24
N LEU A 140 3.24 -10.69 9.11
CA LEU A 140 4.51 -11.26 8.65
C LEU A 140 4.29 -12.59 7.91
N SER A 141 3.39 -13.45 8.40
CA SER A 141 3.09 -14.73 7.73
C SER A 141 2.37 -14.52 6.38
N PHE A 142 1.51 -13.51 6.29
CA PHE A 142 0.91 -13.10 5.02
C PHE A 142 2.01 -12.70 4.01
N LEU A 143 2.94 -11.84 4.44
CA LEU A 143 4.08 -11.43 3.60
C LEU A 143 4.99 -12.60 3.25
N ASP A 144 5.22 -13.56 4.14
CA ASP A 144 6.01 -14.78 3.87
C ASP A 144 5.35 -15.67 2.80
N GLU A 145 4.02 -15.79 2.80
CA GLU A 145 3.29 -16.51 1.75
C GLU A 145 3.40 -15.79 0.40
N HIS A 146 3.32 -14.46 0.40
CA HIS A 146 3.51 -13.67 -0.81
C HIS A 146 4.96 -13.66 -1.31
N GLU A 147 5.96 -13.68 -0.42
CA GLU A 147 7.37 -13.88 -0.71
C GLU A 147 7.58 -15.24 -1.41
N THR A 148 7.01 -16.31 -0.84
CA THR A 148 7.05 -17.66 -1.42
C THR A 148 6.40 -17.70 -2.80
N ASN A 149 5.22 -17.11 -2.95
CA ASN A 149 4.52 -17.00 -4.23
C ASN A 149 5.33 -16.22 -5.27
N ALA A 150 6.05 -15.16 -4.86
CA ALA A 150 6.92 -14.38 -5.72
C ALA A 150 8.08 -15.23 -6.24
N ILE A 151 8.70 -16.01 -5.37
CA ILE A 151 9.80 -16.93 -5.71
C ILE A 151 9.32 -18.00 -6.69
N GLU A 152 8.20 -18.68 -6.41
CA GLU A 152 7.64 -19.73 -7.28
C GLU A 152 7.30 -19.21 -8.69
N LYS A 153 6.74 -18.00 -8.75
CA LYS A 153 6.41 -17.32 -10.01
C LYS A 153 7.59 -16.62 -10.66
N LYS A 154 8.77 -16.63 -10.03
CA LYS A 154 9.98 -15.92 -10.47
C LYS A 154 9.73 -14.43 -10.70
N ASN A 155 8.93 -13.82 -9.85
CA ASN A 155 8.59 -12.40 -9.92
C ASN A 155 9.42 -11.61 -8.89
N ILE A 156 10.63 -11.23 -9.30
CA ILE A 156 11.56 -10.52 -8.41
C ILE A 156 11.06 -9.14 -7.98
N PHE A 157 10.26 -8.47 -8.82
CA PHE A 157 9.68 -7.18 -8.48
C PHE A 157 8.69 -7.31 -7.33
N TYR A 158 7.81 -8.31 -7.40
CA TYR A 158 6.88 -8.59 -6.33
C TYR A 158 7.61 -9.03 -5.05
N TYR A 159 8.68 -9.80 -5.18
CA TYR A 159 9.55 -10.17 -4.06
C TYR A 159 10.16 -8.94 -3.38
N ILE A 160 10.77 -8.02 -4.13
CA ILE A 160 11.34 -6.76 -3.61
C ILE A 160 10.27 -5.95 -2.86
N LYS A 161 9.09 -5.76 -3.45
CA LYS A 161 7.96 -5.08 -2.78
C LYS A 161 7.53 -5.74 -1.46
N ASN A 162 7.59 -7.06 -1.37
CA ASN A 162 7.32 -7.76 -0.11
C ASN A 162 8.40 -7.45 0.93
N LEU A 163 9.67 -7.46 0.53
CA LEU A 163 10.78 -7.13 1.42
C LEU A 163 10.68 -5.69 1.95
N ASP A 164 10.38 -4.71 1.10
CA ASP A 164 10.17 -3.30 1.50
C ASP A 164 9.16 -3.20 2.65
N VAL A 165 8.01 -3.86 2.48
CA VAL A 165 6.95 -3.83 3.50
C VAL A 165 7.37 -4.55 4.77
N LYS A 166 8.08 -5.69 4.67
CA LYS A 166 8.60 -6.41 5.84
C LYS A 166 9.58 -5.54 6.63
N SER A 167 10.42 -4.74 5.96
CA SER A 167 11.37 -3.85 6.62
C SER A 167 10.71 -2.80 7.50
N GLU A 168 9.52 -2.33 7.15
CA GLU A 168 8.75 -1.38 7.96
C GLU A 168 8.10 -2.02 9.19
N LEU A 169 8.00 -3.36 9.23
CA LEU A 169 7.26 -4.11 10.24
C LEU A 169 8.13 -4.97 11.16
N LEU A 170 9.40 -5.21 10.79
CA LEU A 170 10.31 -6.04 11.56
C LEU A 170 10.96 -5.23 12.69
N ASP A 171 10.63 -5.59 13.94
CA ASP A 171 11.24 -5.01 15.14
C ASP A 171 12.55 -5.70 15.57
N ASP A 172 12.76 -6.95 15.15
CA ASP A 172 13.98 -7.72 15.49
C ASP A 172 15.14 -7.31 14.57
N GLU A 173 16.19 -6.72 15.14
CA GLU A 173 17.33 -6.17 14.38
C GLU A 173 18.04 -7.21 13.51
N TYR A 174 18.14 -8.46 13.98
CA TYR A 174 18.77 -9.55 13.23
C TYR A 174 17.91 -9.96 12.03
N LEU A 175 16.60 -10.14 12.23
CA LEU A 175 15.68 -10.45 11.13
C LEU A 175 15.58 -9.30 10.14
N LEU A 176 15.58 -8.05 10.61
CA LEU A 176 15.60 -6.86 9.78
C LEU A 176 16.88 -6.79 8.95
N LEU A 177 18.05 -7.02 9.54
CA LEU A 177 19.32 -7.07 8.83
C LEU A 177 19.29 -8.12 7.70
N ARG A 178 18.78 -9.32 7.98
CA ARG A 178 18.63 -10.35 6.94
C ARG A 178 17.67 -9.91 5.84
N ASN A 179 16.54 -9.29 6.17
CA ASN A 179 15.56 -8.79 5.20
C ASN A 179 16.17 -7.69 4.31
N GLU A 180 16.89 -6.74 4.90
CA GLU A 180 17.57 -5.67 4.19
C GLU A 180 18.69 -6.20 3.28
N LEU A 181 19.41 -7.25 3.71
CA LEU A 181 20.39 -7.94 2.87
C LEU A 181 19.73 -8.65 1.69
N LYS A 182 18.60 -9.35 1.89
CA LYS A 182 17.81 -9.93 0.80
C LYS A 182 17.41 -8.85 -0.20
N HIS A 183 16.96 -7.70 0.30
CA HIS A 183 16.53 -6.57 -0.52
C HIS A 183 17.68 -6.03 -1.36
N PHE A 184 18.82 -5.74 -0.73
CA PHE A 184 20.04 -5.30 -1.40
C PHE A 184 20.49 -6.27 -2.50
N ILE A 185 20.53 -7.56 -2.19
CA ILE A 185 21.00 -8.61 -3.12
C ILE A 185 20.03 -8.74 -4.30
N ALA A 186 18.72 -8.72 -4.06
CA ALA A 186 17.70 -8.76 -5.10
C ALA A 186 17.77 -7.51 -6.01
N LEU A 187 17.99 -6.33 -5.44
CA LEU A 187 18.19 -5.08 -6.20
C LEU A 187 19.44 -5.09 -7.10
N LEU A 188 20.49 -5.81 -6.71
CA LEU A 188 21.65 -5.98 -7.59
C LEU A 188 21.44 -7.07 -8.65
N ASN A 189 20.49 -7.97 -8.44
CA ASN A 189 20.32 -9.18 -9.24
C ASN A 189 18.88 -9.37 -9.70
N PRO A 190 18.32 -8.45 -10.50
CA PRO A 190 16.95 -8.60 -10.96
C PRO A 190 16.86 -9.63 -12.09
N VAL A 191 16.87 -10.90 -11.71
CA VAL A 191 16.59 -12.00 -12.63
C VAL A 191 15.08 -11.98 -12.94
N PHE A 192 14.72 -12.15 -14.22
CA PHE A 192 13.32 -12.15 -14.69
C PHE A 192 12.57 -10.80 -14.66
N LEU A 193 13.23 -9.68 -14.98
CA LEU A 193 12.53 -8.43 -15.30
C LEU A 193 11.86 -8.49 -16.67
N ASP A 194 10.62 -7.99 -16.75
CA ASP A 194 10.01 -7.63 -18.03
C ASP A 194 10.50 -6.26 -18.54
N GLU A 195 10.16 -5.92 -19.78
CA GLU A 195 10.59 -4.67 -20.41
C GLU A 195 10.04 -3.41 -19.74
N VAL A 196 8.86 -3.50 -19.14
CA VAL A 196 8.18 -2.34 -18.53
C VAL A 196 8.93 -1.96 -17.27
N TYR A 197 9.18 -2.93 -16.39
CA TYR A 197 9.89 -2.69 -15.13
C TYR A 197 11.37 -2.39 -15.33
N TYR A 198 11.98 -2.86 -16.42
CA TYR A 198 13.37 -2.55 -16.74
C TYR A 198 13.64 -1.03 -16.80
N ARG A 199 12.67 -0.22 -17.25
CA ARG A 199 12.86 1.24 -17.43
C ARG A 199 12.88 2.01 -16.11
N ASP A 200 12.16 1.51 -15.12
CA ASP A 200 11.97 2.16 -13.82
C ASP A 200 12.80 1.49 -12.71
N TYR A 201 13.69 0.58 -13.10
CA TYR A 201 14.49 -0.22 -12.17
C TYR A 201 15.65 0.58 -11.54
N PHE A 202 15.69 0.62 -10.21
CA PHE A 202 16.76 1.25 -9.45
C PHE A 202 17.67 0.20 -8.80
N LEU A 203 18.86 0.01 -9.35
CA LEU A 203 19.81 -1.03 -8.92
C LEU A 203 20.44 -0.79 -7.53
N ILE A 204 20.43 0.44 -7.03
CA ILE A 204 21.06 0.81 -5.76
C ILE A 204 20.10 1.69 -4.98
N ASP A 205 19.69 1.19 -3.81
CA ASP A 205 19.02 1.97 -2.79
C ASP A 205 20.02 2.39 -1.70
N LEU A 206 20.21 3.70 -1.56
CA LEU A 206 21.13 4.26 -0.56
C LEU A 206 20.58 4.17 0.86
N GLU A 207 19.25 4.20 1.03
CA GLU A 207 18.64 4.11 2.35
C GLU A 207 18.79 2.69 2.90
N ASN A 208 18.54 1.67 2.06
CA ASN A 208 18.83 0.27 2.38
C ASN A 208 20.31 0.04 2.77
N ILE A 209 21.29 0.54 1.98
CA ILE A 209 22.72 0.42 2.33
C ILE A 209 23.04 1.09 3.67
N ARG A 210 22.45 2.27 3.93
CA ARG A 210 22.67 3.00 5.19
C ARG A 210 22.10 2.20 6.36
N LEU A 211 20.88 1.69 6.24
CA LEU A 211 20.21 0.91 7.27
C LEU A 211 20.98 -0.37 7.60
N ILE A 212 21.46 -1.09 6.58
CA ILE A 212 22.36 -2.23 6.76
C ILE A 212 23.61 -1.81 7.55
N GLY A 213 24.23 -0.69 7.18
CA GLY A 213 25.38 -0.12 7.89
C GLY A 213 25.13 0.14 9.38
N ASP A 214 23.94 0.65 9.72
CA ASP A 214 23.53 0.92 11.10
C ASP A 214 23.29 -0.39 11.89
N LEU A 215 22.66 -1.39 11.28
CA LEU A 215 22.31 -2.68 11.93
C LEU A 215 23.54 -3.55 12.22
N ILE A 216 24.56 -3.54 11.35
CA ILE A 216 25.77 -4.38 11.53
C ILE A 216 26.52 -4.05 12.81
N HIS A 217 26.42 -2.82 13.31
CA HIS A 217 27.12 -2.40 14.52
C HIS A 217 26.59 -3.05 15.81
N ASN A 218 25.40 -3.66 15.76
CA ASN A 218 24.70 -4.18 16.92
C ASN A 218 24.79 -5.71 17.09
N GLU A 219 25.20 -6.43 16.05
CA GLU A 219 25.19 -7.90 16.04
C GLU A 219 26.56 -8.49 16.41
N GLU A 220 26.60 -9.41 17.39
CA GLU A 220 27.80 -10.18 17.77
C GLU A 220 28.08 -11.34 16.79
N VAL A 221 27.94 -11.11 15.49
CA VAL A 221 28.08 -12.14 14.44
C VAL A 221 28.98 -11.63 13.32
N ASP A 222 29.68 -12.54 12.64
CA ASP A 222 30.46 -12.17 11.46
C ASP A 222 29.51 -11.73 10.32
N PHE A 223 29.52 -10.43 10.04
CA PHE A 223 28.70 -9.82 8.99
C PHE A 223 28.93 -10.47 7.62
N GLN A 224 30.16 -10.90 7.32
CA GLN A 224 30.44 -11.55 6.05
C GLN A 224 29.79 -12.93 5.97
N ASP A 225 29.71 -13.66 7.08
CA ASP A 225 29.05 -14.96 7.13
C ASP A 225 27.53 -14.80 6.92
N ILE A 226 26.88 -13.84 7.60
CA ILE A 226 25.46 -13.53 7.39
C ILE A 226 25.19 -13.15 5.93
N PHE A 227 26.04 -12.28 5.35
CA PHE A 227 25.90 -11.88 3.96
C PHE A 227 25.97 -13.06 3.00
N ASN A 228 26.92 -13.98 3.19
CA ASN A 228 27.06 -15.15 2.33
C ASN A 228 25.86 -16.08 2.46
N GLU A 229 25.36 -16.32 3.67
CA GLU A 229 24.13 -17.11 3.87
C GLU A 229 22.94 -16.50 3.14
N VAL A 230 22.71 -15.19 3.29
CA VAL A 230 21.58 -14.51 2.65
C VAL A 230 21.74 -14.50 1.12
N TYR A 231 22.97 -14.35 0.61
CA TYR A 231 23.24 -14.46 -0.83
C TYR A 231 22.87 -15.84 -1.36
N ASP A 232 23.29 -16.91 -0.67
CA ASP A 232 22.98 -18.28 -1.06
C ASP A 232 21.47 -18.55 -1.02
N GLU A 233 20.73 -17.99 -0.06
CA GLU A 233 19.26 -18.08 0.00
C GLU A 233 18.58 -17.43 -1.22
N VAL A 234 19.00 -16.22 -1.58
CA VAL A 234 18.42 -15.51 -2.74
C VAL A 234 18.79 -16.22 -4.04
N GLU A 235 20.04 -16.69 -4.19
CA GLU A 235 20.48 -17.48 -5.35
C GLU A 235 19.72 -18.80 -5.47
N GLN A 236 19.44 -19.50 -4.37
CA GLN A 236 18.62 -20.71 -4.40
C GLN A 236 17.19 -20.43 -4.85
N SER A 237 16.65 -19.27 -4.47
CA SER A 237 15.28 -18.86 -4.78
C SER A 237 15.10 -18.47 -6.24
N PHE A 238 16.02 -17.68 -6.80
CA PHE A 238 15.89 -17.13 -8.16
C PHE A 238 16.83 -17.77 -9.19
N GLY A 239 17.71 -18.66 -8.75
CA GLY A 239 18.72 -19.28 -9.58
C GLY A 239 19.91 -18.36 -9.83
N LYS A 240 20.60 -18.58 -10.96
CA LYS A 240 21.88 -17.95 -11.25
C LYS A 240 21.81 -16.43 -11.21
N MET A 241 22.63 -15.84 -10.35
CA MET A 241 22.75 -14.40 -10.13
C MET A 241 23.63 -13.72 -11.20
N ILE A 242 23.36 -12.44 -11.46
CA ILE A 242 24.06 -11.63 -12.48
C ILE A 242 25.36 -11.07 -11.88
N VAL A 243 25.23 -10.47 -10.70
CA VAL A 243 26.31 -9.92 -9.90
C VAL A 243 26.75 -10.97 -8.88
N SER A 244 28.00 -11.42 -9.00
CA SER A 244 28.57 -12.44 -8.10
C SER A 244 28.62 -11.97 -6.65
N VAL A 245 28.56 -12.92 -5.69
CA VAL A 245 28.67 -12.68 -4.24
C VAL A 245 29.81 -11.72 -3.87
N ARG A 246 31.00 -11.92 -4.46
CA ARG A 246 32.18 -11.10 -4.20
C ARG A 246 31.98 -9.64 -4.61
N GLU A 247 31.32 -9.42 -5.74
CA GLU A 247 31.09 -8.09 -6.28
C GLU A 247 29.92 -7.40 -5.56
N CYS A 248 28.84 -8.11 -5.24
CA CYS A 248 27.77 -7.60 -4.36
C CYS A 248 28.32 -7.16 -3.00
N TRP A 249 29.13 -8.01 -2.36
CA TRP A 249 29.79 -7.70 -1.09
C TRP A 249 30.64 -6.43 -1.19
N LYS A 250 31.44 -6.32 -2.25
CA LYS A 250 32.27 -5.14 -2.47
C LYS A 250 31.41 -3.88 -2.61
N ILE A 251 30.34 -3.93 -3.40
CA ILE A 251 29.43 -2.78 -3.59
C ILE A 251 28.82 -2.35 -2.25
N LEU A 252 28.38 -3.31 -1.43
CA LEU A 252 27.80 -3.03 -0.11
C LEU A 252 28.82 -2.36 0.81
N VAL A 253 29.98 -2.99 0.99
CA VAL A 253 31.03 -2.51 1.90
C VAL A 253 31.56 -1.14 1.48
N ASP A 254 31.75 -0.91 0.18
CA ASP A 254 32.17 0.39 -0.33
C ASP A 254 31.08 1.46 -0.08
N GLY A 255 29.80 1.11 -0.26
CA GLY A 255 28.66 1.99 -0.01
C GLY A 255 28.47 2.36 1.46
N ILE A 256 28.64 1.40 2.38
CA ILE A 256 28.59 1.63 3.83
C ILE A 256 29.72 2.57 4.27
N LYS A 257 30.95 2.35 3.77
CA LYS A 257 32.12 3.19 4.12
C LYS A 257 32.00 4.60 3.57
N LYS A 258 31.45 4.75 2.37
CA LYS A 258 31.32 6.00 1.66
C LYS A 258 30.05 5.95 0.80
N PRO A 259 29.00 6.70 1.16
CA PRO A 259 27.80 6.78 0.36
C PRO A 259 28.11 7.16 -1.10
N TYR A 260 27.54 6.42 -2.03
CA TYR A 260 27.77 6.66 -3.46
C TYR A 260 27.17 8.00 -3.89
N ASN A 261 27.89 8.72 -4.75
CA ASN A 261 27.33 9.87 -5.44
C ASN A 261 26.59 9.43 -6.71
N GLN A 262 25.76 10.32 -7.28
CA GLN A 262 24.95 10.03 -8.47
C GLN A 262 25.73 9.49 -9.67
N LYS A 263 27.01 9.89 -9.86
CA LYS A 263 27.83 9.37 -10.96
C LYS A 263 28.27 7.94 -10.72
N GLU A 264 28.61 7.60 -9.48
CA GLU A 264 29.00 6.24 -9.09
C GLU A 264 27.80 5.30 -9.21
N ILE A 265 26.61 5.74 -8.75
CA ILE A 265 25.35 4.99 -8.89
C ILE A 265 25.04 4.73 -10.36
N LYS A 266 25.07 5.78 -11.19
CA LYS A 266 24.81 5.66 -12.62
C LYS A 266 25.81 4.72 -13.31
N PHE A 267 27.09 4.77 -12.93
CA PHE A 267 28.10 3.86 -13.48
C PHE A 267 27.80 2.40 -13.13
N LEU A 268 27.43 2.11 -11.88
CA LEU A 268 27.07 0.75 -11.45
C LEU A 268 25.79 0.27 -12.14
N GLN A 269 24.78 1.14 -12.23
CA GLN A 269 23.55 0.88 -12.98
C GLN A 269 23.88 0.54 -14.44
N ASP A 270 24.60 1.41 -15.16
CA ASP A 270 24.95 1.20 -16.57
C ASP A 270 25.74 -0.10 -16.77
N LYS A 271 26.67 -0.43 -15.86
CA LYS A 271 27.46 -1.67 -15.91
C LYS A 271 26.57 -2.92 -15.86
N TYR A 272 25.68 -3.00 -14.86
CA TYR A 272 24.91 -4.23 -14.62
C TYR A 272 23.62 -4.30 -15.42
N LEU A 273 23.04 -3.17 -15.80
CA LEU A 273 21.93 -3.12 -16.78
C LEU A 273 22.34 -3.74 -18.11
N LEU A 274 23.58 -3.52 -18.57
CA LEU A 274 24.11 -4.19 -19.76
C LEU A 274 24.22 -5.71 -19.59
N GLU A 275 24.63 -6.19 -18.42
CA GLU A 275 24.73 -7.62 -18.12
C GLU A 275 23.34 -8.26 -18.01
N ILE A 276 22.36 -7.57 -17.42
CA ILE A 276 20.94 -7.99 -17.35
C ILE A 276 20.36 -8.20 -18.76
N LYS A 277 20.57 -7.26 -19.69
CA LYS A 277 20.10 -7.40 -21.08
C LYS A 277 20.65 -8.64 -21.78
N GLN A 278 21.88 -9.06 -21.46
CA GLN A 278 22.49 -10.24 -22.06
C GLN A 278 21.92 -11.54 -21.49
N TYR A 279 21.44 -11.53 -20.24
CA TYR A 279 20.83 -12.68 -19.57
C TYR A 279 19.36 -12.91 -19.93
N ASN A 280 18.63 -11.87 -20.35
CA ASN A 280 17.23 -11.95 -20.79
C ASN A 280 17.07 -11.51 -22.27
N PRO A 281 17.57 -12.29 -23.25
CA PRO A 281 17.52 -11.90 -24.67
C PRO A 281 16.12 -11.94 -25.29
N THR A 282 15.15 -12.62 -24.67
CA THR A 282 13.81 -12.89 -25.25
C THR A 282 12.77 -11.79 -25.07
N THR A 283 13.11 -10.64 -24.48
CA THR A 283 12.10 -9.59 -24.20
C THR A 283 12.19 -8.35 -25.07
N LEU A 284 13.32 -8.04 -25.72
CA LEU A 284 13.53 -6.72 -26.33
C LEU A 284 13.44 -6.62 -27.85
N ASP A 285 13.73 -7.67 -28.61
CA ASP A 285 13.84 -7.57 -30.08
C ASP A 285 12.55 -7.96 -30.84
N ASP A 286 11.56 -8.57 -30.18
CA ASP A 286 10.34 -9.08 -30.85
C ASP A 286 9.16 -8.08 -30.87
N PHE A 287 9.35 -6.84 -30.40
CA PHE A 287 8.27 -5.85 -30.26
C PHE A 287 8.55 -4.45 -30.87
N PHE A 288 9.64 -4.27 -31.63
CA PHE A 288 9.89 -3.05 -32.42
C PHE A 288 9.44 -3.17 -33.88
#